data_AF-A0A7J9I4Z2-F1
#
_entry.id   AF-A0A7J9I4Z2-F1
#
_cell.length_a   1.000
_cell.length_b   1.000
_cell.length_c   1.000
_cell.angle_alpha   90.00
_cell.angle_beta   90.00
_cell.angle_gamma   90.00
#
_symmetry.space_group_name_H-M   'P 1'
#
loop_
_entity.id
_entity.type
_entity.pdbx_description
1 polymer ?
#
loop_
_entity_poly.entity_id
_entity_poly.type
_entity_poly.pdbx_seq_one_letter_code
_entity_poly.pdbx_strand_id
1 'polypeptide(L)'
;MSKSVSQLHSSLIRSEARGLLLSRNVLIEADAELSYLFNRARFGRSRITSQEEKQWFQLDMEEAFYLCFSLECLKVIGKDGSIKSNKELWEYSKSEKPAFPISYKAYSHLRHKNWVVRSGLQYGVDFIAYRHLPALVHSEYAVLALSKGDNELNGRLRV
;
A
#
# COMPACT_ATOMS: atom_id res chain seq x y z
N MET A 1 -1.08 -9.20 -13.97
CA MET A 1 -0.03 -8.47 -13.24
C MET A 1 0.78 -7.65 -14.24
N SER A 2 1.06 -6.38 -13.97
CA SER A 2 1.87 -5.56 -14.89
C SER A 2 3.35 -5.96 -14.85
N LYS A 3 4.10 -5.66 -15.92
CA LYS A 3 5.54 -6.00 -16.02
C LYS A 3 6.37 -5.38 -14.89
N SER A 4 6.03 -4.16 -14.46
CA SER A 4 6.73 -3.48 -13.36
C SER A 4 6.48 -4.14 -12.01
N VAL A 5 5.25 -4.58 -11.73
CA VAL A 5 4.91 -5.30 -10.49
C VAL A 5 5.59 -6.67 -10.46
N SER A 6 5.66 -7.36 -11.60
CA SER A 6 6.40 -8.64 -11.69
C SER A 6 7.89 -8.47 -11.43
N GLN A 7 8.52 -7.41 -11.93
CA GLN A 7 9.92 -7.12 -11.68
C GLN A 7 10.17 -6.79 -10.20
N LEU A 8 9.31 -5.96 -9.59
CA LEU A 8 9.37 -5.66 -8.16
C LEU A 8 9.24 -6.94 -7.33
N HIS A 9 8.26 -7.78 -7.63
CA HIS A 9 8.03 -9.04 -6.94
C HIS A 9 9.28 -9.94 -6.95
N SER A 10 9.86 -10.20 -8.13
CA SER A 10 11.08 -11.01 -8.25
C SER A 10 12.26 -10.42 -7.47
N SER A 11 12.40 -9.09 -7.48
CA SER A 11 13.49 -8.42 -6.74
C SER A 11 13.31 -8.54 -5.23
N LEU A 12 12.09 -8.35 -4.71
CA LEU A 12 11.79 -8.43 -3.29
C LEU A 12 11.95 -9.85 -2.73
N ILE A 13 11.59 -10.87 -3.51
CA ILE A 13 11.84 -12.27 -3.14
C ILE A 13 13.34 -12.55 -3.09
N ARG A 14 14.09 -12.12 -4.11
CA ARG A 14 15.54 -12.32 -4.18
C ARG A 14 16.28 -11.64 -3.03
N SER A 15 15.83 -10.45 -2.62
CA SER A 15 16.46 -9.69 -1.53
C SER A 15 15.94 -10.04 -0.14
N GLU A 16 15.01 -11.00 -0.02
CA GLU A 16 14.26 -11.29 1.20
C GLU A 16 13.78 -10.02 1.92
N ALA A 17 13.13 -9.11 1.19
CA ALA A 17 12.81 -7.78 1.70
C ALA A 17 12.00 -7.82 3.00
N ARG A 18 12.42 -6.99 3.95
CA ARG A 18 11.81 -6.86 5.28
C ARG A 18 11.23 -5.46 5.46
N GLY A 19 9.98 -5.40 5.90
CA GLY A 19 9.31 -4.15 6.25
C GLY A 19 9.17 -4.02 7.76
N LEU A 20 9.59 -2.89 8.33
CA LEU A 20 9.39 -2.57 9.74
C LEU A 20 7.99 -2.00 9.95
N LEU A 21 7.19 -2.68 10.79
CA LEU A 21 5.86 -2.22 11.15
C LEU A 21 5.95 -1.05 12.12
N LEU A 22 5.58 0.13 11.64
CA LEU A 22 5.24 1.28 12.46
C LEU A 22 3.72 1.35 12.64
N SER A 23 3.26 2.13 13.61
CA SER A 23 1.87 2.11 14.09
C SER A 23 0.81 2.06 12.98
N ARG A 24 0.97 2.82 11.90
CA ARG A 24 0.00 2.87 10.78
C ARG A 24 0.62 2.67 9.40
N ASN A 25 1.90 2.35 9.34
CA ASN A 25 2.67 2.32 8.10
C ASN A 25 3.79 1.30 8.20
N VAL A 26 4.24 0.78 7.06
CA VAL A 26 5.39 -0.12 7.02
C VAL A 26 6.54 0.60 6.32
N LEU A 27 7.71 0.60 6.95
CA LEU A 27 8.93 1.15 6.36
C LEU A 27 9.77 0.03 5.76
N ILE A 28 10.23 0.22 4.53
CA ILE A 28 11.14 -0.69 3.85
C ILE A 28 12.42 0.07 3.54
N GLU A 29 13.55 -0.54 3.85
CA GLU A 29 14.84 -0.08 3.36
C GLU A 29 15.01 -0.55 1.91
N ALA A 30 15.30 0.37 1.01
CA ALA A 30 15.48 0.10 -0.41
C ALA A 30 16.82 0.64 -0.90
N ASP A 31 17.53 -0.19 -1.64
CA ASP A 31 18.66 0.23 -2.47
C ASP A 31 18.18 1.01 -3.71
N ALA A 32 19.11 1.47 -4.55
CA ALA A 32 18.76 2.23 -5.76
C ALA A 32 17.88 1.45 -6.75
N GLU A 33 18.08 0.12 -6.88
CA GLU A 33 17.31 -0.73 -7.80
C GLU A 33 15.88 -0.93 -7.29
N LEU A 34 15.73 -1.32 -6.03
CA LEU A 34 14.43 -1.46 -5.37
C LEU A 34 13.68 -0.13 -5.34
N SER A 35 14.38 0.98 -5.08
CA SER A 35 13.77 2.32 -5.10
C SER A 35 13.20 2.66 -6.48
N TYR A 36 13.94 2.35 -7.55
CA TYR A 36 13.45 2.49 -8.91
C TYR A 36 12.23 1.59 -9.18
N LEU A 37 12.24 0.34 -8.71
CA LEU A 37 11.13 -0.59 -8.86
C LEU A 37 9.88 -0.18 -8.07
N PHE A 38 10.03 0.30 -6.84
CA PHE A 38 8.94 0.84 -6.01
C PHE A 38 8.28 2.05 -6.70
N ASN A 39 9.11 2.97 -7.22
CA ASN A 39 8.63 4.11 -7.99
C ASN A 39 7.90 3.68 -9.27
N ARG A 40 8.41 2.67 -9.99
CA ARG A 40 7.80 2.17 -11.23
C ARG A 40 6.52 1.37 -11.02
N ALA A 41 6.47 0.54 -9.97
CA ALA A 41 5.30 -0.24 -9.57
C ALA A 41 4.29 0.57 -8.75
N ARG A 42 4.68 1.80 -8.37
CA ARG A 42 3.87 2.79 -7.66
C ARG A 42 3.41 2.29 -6.29
N PHE A 43 4.29 1.62 -5.55
CA PHE A 43 4.03 1.28 -4.15
C PHE A 43 4.73 2.29 -3.24
N GLY A 44 4.02 2.78 -2.23
CA GLY A 44 4.59 3.64 -1.22
C GLY A 44 4.98 5.04 -1.68
N ARG A 45 5.65 5.72 -0.75
CA ARG A 45 6.29 7.03 -0.90
C ARG A 45 7.72 6.94 -0.40
N SER A 46 8.66 7.44 -1.21
CA SER A 46 10.05 7.58 -0.78
C SER A 46 10.15 8.63 0.34
N ARG A 47 10.86 8.30 1.41
CA ARG A 47 11.31 9.25 2.44
C ARG A 47 12.80 9.46 2.25
N ILE A 48 13.17 10.73 2.13
CA ILE A 48 14.58 11.14 2.05
C ILE A 48 15.14 11.06 3.48
N THR A 49 16.22 10.30 3.65
CA THR A 49 17.05 10.29 4.85
C THR A 49 18.35 11.01 4.51
N SER A 50 18.91 11.75 5.47
CA SER A 50 20.12 12.57 5.32
C SER A 50 21.42 11.79 5.05
N GLN A 51 21.36 10.46 4.99
CA GLN A 51 22.50 9.59 4.67
C GLN A 51 22.40 9.12 3.22
N GLU A 52 23.42 9.41 2.42
CA GLU A 52 23.39 9.45 0.96
C GLU A 52 23.20 8.10 0.24
N GLU A 53 23.16 6.96 0.94
CA GLU A 53 23.12 5.64 0.30
C GLU A 53 21.85 4.81 0.55
N LYS A 54 21.02 5.14 1.54
CA LYS A 54 19.87 4.29 1.93
C LYS A 54 18.54 5.05 1.90
N GLN A 55 17.68 4.69 0.95
CA GLN A 55 16.35 5.25 0.81
C GLN A 55 15.33 4.41 1.58
N TRP A 56 14.41 5.07 2.26
CA TRP A 56 13.33 4.39 2.98
C TRP A 56 12.02 4.61 2.26
N PHE A 57 11.28 3.54 2.00
CA PHE A 57 9.93 3.62 1.43
C PHE A 57 8.91 3.41 2.52
N GLN A 58 8.01 4.38 2.64
CA GLN A 58 6.83 4.28 3.50
C GLN A 58 5.67 3.71 2.68
N LEU A 59 5.21 2.53 3.08
CA LEU A 59 4.00 1.90 2.59
C LEU A 59 2.84 2.20 3.53
N ASP A 60 1.66 2.39 2.95
CA ASP A 60 0.41 2.35 3.71
C ASP A 60 0.06 0.89 4.07
N MET A 61 -0.75 0.67 5.10
CA MET A 61 -1.09 -0.69 5.56
C MET A 61 -1.75 -1.53 4.46
N GLU A 62 -2.62 -0.92 3.64
CA GLU A 62 -3.25 -1.59 2.51
C GLU A 62 -2.24 -2.03 1.45
N GLU A 63 -1.20 -1.21 1.20
CA GLU A 63 -0.13 -1.53 0.27
C GLU A 63 0.78 -2.64 0.80
N ALA A 64 1.18 -2.54 2.07
CA ALA A 64 2.02 -3.53 2.73
C ALA A 64 1.32 -4.88 2.82
N PHE A 65 0.05 -4.89 3.26
CA PHE A 65 -0.73 -6.12 3.33
C PHE A 65 -0.94 -6.74 1.95
N TYR A 66 -1.11 -5.95 0.89
CA TYR A 66 -1.14 -6.48 -0.49
C TYR A 66 0.17 -7.15 -0.90
N LEU A 67 1.32 -6.54 -0.58
CA LEU A 67 2.64 -7.11 -0.88
C LEU A 67 2.92 -8.40 -0.08
N CYS A 68 2.43 -8.49 1.16
CA CYS A 68 2.56 -9.69 2.00
C CYS A 68 1.59 -10.80 1.63
N PHE A 69 0.31 -10.47 1.45
CA PHE A 69 -0.76 -11.46 1.31
C PHE A 69 -1.03 -11.83 -0.14
N SER A 70 -1.10 -10.85 -1.06
CA SER A 70 -1.46 -11.11 -2.46
C SER A 70 -0.25 -11.42 -3.33
N LEU A 71 0.90 -10.83 -3.02
CA LEU A 71 2.14 -11.01 -3.77
C LEU A 71 3.18 -11.85 -3.03
N GLU A 72 2.99 -12.15 -1.74
CA GLU A 72 3.89 -12.99 -0.93
C GLU A 72 5.38 -12.65 -1.02
N CYS A 73 5.70 -11.37 -1.29
CA CYS A 73 7.05 -10.92 -1.59
C CYS A 73 7.67 -10.06 -0.49
N LEU A 74 6.93 -9.73 0.56
CA LEU A 74 7.38 -8.89 1.66
C LEU A 74 7.12 -9.57 3.00
N LYS A 75 8.11 -9.56 3.90
CA LYS A 75 7.95 -10.01 5.30
C LYS A 75 7.87 -8.78 6.21
N VAL A 76 6.83 -8.67 7.04
CA VAL A 76 6.67 -7.55 7.97
C VAL A 76 7.15 -7.95 9.37
N ILE A 77 8.01 -7.13 9.95
CA ILE A 77 8.61 -7.31 11.26
C ILE A 77 7.95 -6.35 12.24
N GLY A 78 7.46 -6.87 13.36
CA GLY A 78 6.89 -6.08 14.45
C GLY A 78 7.95 -5.35 15.28
N LYS A 79 7.51 -4.50 16.21
CA LYS A 79 8.40 -3.79 17.15
C LYS A 79 9.19 -4.73 18.06
N ASP A 80 8.65 -5.92 18.28
CA ASP A 80 9.24 -7.03 19.03
C ASP A 80 10.28 -7.83 18.23
N GLY A 81 10.55 -7.46 16.96
CA GLY A 81 11.48 -8.16 16.09
C GLY A 81 10.92 -9.47 15.51
N SER A 82 9.67 -9.84 15.84
CA SER A 82 9.02 -11.02 15.29
C SER A 82 8.43 -10.75 13.90
N ILE A 83 8.49 -11.75 13.01
CA ILE A 83 7.81 -11.68 11.72
C ILE A 83 6.32 -11.89 11.95
N LYS A 84 5.50 -10.93 11.56
CA LYS A 84 4.04 -11.02 11.69
C LYS A 84 3.48 -11.88 10.57
N SER A 85 2.67 -12.86 10.94
CA SER A 85 1.89 -13.65 10.01
C SER A 85 0.79 -12.82 9.35
N ASN A 86 0.28 -13.29 8.21
CA ASN A 86 -0.82 -12.62 7.51
C ASN A 86 -2.06 -12.43 8.40
N LYS A 87 -2.35 -13.40 9.28
CA LYS A 87 -3.48 -13.29 10.22
C LYS A 87 -3.24 -12.22 11.27
N GLU A 88 -2.05 -12.18 11.87
CA GLU A 88 -1.71 -11.15 12.87
C GLU A 88 -1.71 -9.75 12.26
N LEU A 89 -1.15 -9.59 11.06
CA LEU A 89 -1.14 -8.31 10.36
C LEU A 89 -2.56 -7.87 9.98
N TRP A 90 -3.44 -8.80 9.63
CA TRP A 90 -4.85 -8.54 9.37
C TRP A 90 -5.59 -8.05 10.63
N GLU A 91 -5.46 -8.76 11.75
CA GLU A 91 -6.06 -8.34 13.03
C GLU A 91 -5.53 -6.99 13.49
N TYR A 92 -4.21 -6.77 13.38
CA TYR A 92 -3.57 -5.49 13.69
C TYR A 92 -4.12 -4.34 12.83
N SER A 93 -4.28 -4.57 11.53
CA SER A 93 -4.81 -3.55 10.62
C SER A 93 -6.26 -3.20 10.93
N LYS A 94 -7.08 -4.19 11.31
CA LYS A 94 -8.46 -3.97 11.76
C LYS A 94 -8.53 -3.20 13.07
N SER A 95 -7.64 -3.47 14.03
CA SER A 95 -7.62 -2.75 15.31
C SER A 95 -7.22 -1.28 15.13
N GLU A 96 -6.27 -1.00 14.24
CA GLU A 96 -5.85 0.38 13.95
C GLU A 96 -6.87 1.15 13.10
N LYS A 97 -7.50 0.48 12.14
CA LYS A 97 -8.48 1.07 11.23
C LYS A 97 -9.68 0.12 11.08
N PRO A 98 -10.81 0.39 11.75
CA PRO A 98 -12.01 -0.45 11.63
C PRO A 98 -12.51 -0.60 10.19
N ALA A 99 -12.36 0.45 9.38
CA ALA A 99 -12.71 0.45 7.95
C ALA A 99 -11.66 -0.26 7.04
N PHE A 100 -10.62 -0.87 7.62
CA PHE A 100 -9.55 -1.53 6.87
C PHE A 100 -10.05 -2.65 5.96
N PRO A 101 -10.95 -3.57 6.37
CA PRO A 101 -11.40 -4.65 5.49
C PRO A 101 -12.05 -4.13 4.20
N ILE A 102 -12.83 -3.06 4.31
CA ILE A 102 -13.51 -2.41 3.17
C ILE A 102 -12.47 -1.69 2.31
N SER A 103 -11.60 -0.90 2.94
CA SER A 103 -10.53 -0.15 2.26
C SER A 103 -9.59 -1.07 1.50
N TYR A 104 -9.14 -2.16 2.13
CA TYR A 104 -8.25 -3.16 1.54
C TYR A 104 -8.91 -3.90 0.38
N LYS A 105 -10.18 -4.30 0.51
CA LYS A 105 -10.90 -4.95 -0.58
C LYS A 105 -10.99 -4.04 -1.81
N ALA A 106 -11.30 -2.76 -1.62
CA ALA A 106 -11.30 -1.77 -2.70
C ALA A 106 -9.90 -1.59 -3.31
N TYR A 107 -8.88 -1.40 -2.47
CA TYR A 107 -7.49 -1.26 -2.89
C TYR A 107 -7.01 -2.47 -3.70
N SER A 108 -7.22 -3.69 -3.19
CA SER A 108 -6.85 -4.94 -3.84
C SER A 108 -7.56 -5.10 -5.18
N HIS A 109 -8.86 -4.80 -5.26
CA HIS A 109 -9.61 -4.85 -6.52
C HIS A 109 -9.02 -3.93 -7.59
N LEU A 110 -8.72 -2.67 -7.23
CA LEU A 110 -8.12 -1.70 -8.14
C LEU A 110 -6.72 -2.15 -8.59
N ARG A 111 -5.89 -2.65 -7.67
CA ARG A 111 -4.56 -3.18 -7.99
C ARG A 111 -4.58 -4.40 -8.90
N HIS A 112 -5.52 -5.33 -8.70
CA HIS A 112 -5.69 -6.48 -9.59
C HIS A 112 -6.06 -6.06 -11.02
N LYS A 113 -6.78 -4.94 -11.17
CA LYS A 113 -7.07 -4.31 -12.47
C LYS A 113 -5.90 -3.46 -13.01
N ASN A 114 -4.73 -3.50 -12.38
CA ASN A 114 -3.53 -2.71 -12.69
C ASN A 114 -3.71 -1.19 -12.58
N TRP A 115 -4.65 -0.70 -11.76
CA TRP A 115 -4.76 0.71 -11.46
C TRP A 115 -3.69 1.15 -10.47
N VAL A 116 -3.19 2.37 -10.63
CA VAL A 116 -2.36 3.02 -9.61
C VAL A 116 -3.29 3.64 -8.59
N VAL A 117 -3.19 3.17 -7.35
CA VAL A 117 -4.03 3.61 -6.23
C VAL A 117 -3.20 4.51 -5.31
N ARG A 118 -3.76 5.66 -4.94
CA ARG A 118 -3.17 6.61 -4.00
C ARG A 118 -4.18 7.01 -2.94
N SER A 119 -3.70 7.40 -1.76
CA SER A 119 -4.55 7.99 -0.72
C SER A 119 -5.31 9.20 -1.27
N GLY A 120 -6.63 9.23 -1.07
CA GLY A 120 -7.51 10.31 -1.48
C GLY A 120 -7.80 11.36 -0.41
N LEU A 121 -7.07 11.33 0.72
CA LEU A 121 -7.34 12.17 1.88
C LEU A 121 -7.42 13.68 1.54
N GLN A 122 -6.58 14.15 0.62
CA GLN A 122 -6.57 15.55 0.17
C GLN A 122 -7.82 15.97 -0.62
N TYR A 123 -8.58 14.99 -1.14
CA TYR A 123 -9.76 15.20 -1.97
C TYR A 123 -11.04 14.75 -1.28
N GLY A 124 -10.99 14.42 0.01
CA GLY A 124 -12.16 13.97 0.79
C GLY A 124 -12.66 12.57 0.43
N VAL A 125 -11.87 11.78 -0.31
CA VAL A 125 -12.20 10.40 -0.71
C VAL A 125 -11.20 9.40 -0.15
N ASP A 126 -11.51 8.11 -0.23
CA ASP A 126 -10.62 7.08 0.30
C ASP A 126 -9.40 6.88 -0.60
N PHE A 127 -9.65 6.76 -1.91
CA PHE A 127 -8.61 6.54 -2.91
C PHE A 127 -8.78 7.40 -4.15
N ILE A 128 -7.64 7.67 -4.80
CA ILE A 128 -7.59 8.21 -6.14
C ILE A 128 -6.98 7.14 -7.05
N ALA A 129 -7.66 6.86 -8.16
CA ALA A 129 -7.24 5.84 -9.12
C ALA A 129 -6.77 6.49 -10.43
N TYR A 130 -5.60 6.05 -10.90
CA TYR A 130 -4.99 6.49 -12.16
C TYR A 130 -4.74 5.28 -13.08
N ARG A 131 -4.97 5.42 -14.39
CA ARG A 131 -4.50 4.43 -15.38
C ARG A 131 -3.00 4.53 -15.65
N HIS A 132 -2.45 5.75 -15.59
CA HIS A 132 -1.04 6.02 -15.85
C HIS A 132 -0.39 6.73 -14.66
N LEU A 133 0.82 7.26 -14.87
CA LEU A 133 1.58 7.92 -13.81
C LEU A 133 0.88 9.23 -13.40
N PRO A 134 0.58 9.46 -12.10
CA PRO A 134 0.07 10.75 -11.59
C PRO A 134 0.83 12.01 -12.02
N ALA A 135 2.10 11.90 -12.41
CA ALA A 135 2.89 13.04 -12.91
C ALA A 135 2.60 13.37 -14.39
N LEU A 136 1.98 12.44 -15.13
CA LEU A 136 1.71 12.55 -16.57
C LEU A 136 0.23 12.75 -16.87
N VAL A 137 -0.67 12.28 -15.99
CA VAL A 137 -2.12 12.32 -16.22
C VAL A 137 -2.88 12.76 -14.98
N HIS A 138 -4.02 13.41 -15.18
CA HIS A 138 -5.00 13.62 -14.12
C HIS A 138 -5.57 12.28 -13.63
N SER A 139 -6.02 12.26 -12.38
CA SER A 139 -6.79 11.15 -11.86
C SER A 139 -8.10 11.00 -12.62
N GLU A 140 -8.49 9.77 -12.91
CA GLU A 140 -9.76 9.53 -13.60
C GLU A 140 -10.91 9.31 -12.63
N TYR A 141 -10.61 8.72 -11.47
CA TYR A 141 -11.63 8.39 -10.49
C TYR A 141 -11.21 8.78 -9.08
N ALA A 142 -12.15 9.43 -8.39
CA ALA A 142 -12.19 9.56 -6.95
C ALA A 142 -13.06 8.42 -6.40
N VAL A 143 -12.52 7.62 -5.48
CA VAL A 143 -13.13 6.35 -5.04
C VAL A 143 -13.46 6.44 -3.56
N LEU A 144 -14.72 6.16 -3.24
CA LEU A 144 -15.23 5.98 -1.88
C LEU A 144 -15.60 4.51 -1.69
N ALA A 145 -15.08 3.89 -0.63
CA ALA A 145 -15.29 2.49 -0.32
C ALA A 145 -16.35 2.36 0.77
N LEU A 146 -17.49 1.75 0.43
CA LEU A 146 -18.66 1.65 1.32
C LEU A 146 -18.98 0.18 1.66
N SER A 147 -19.45 -0.06 2.88
CA SER A 147 -20.03 -1.34 3.29
C SER A 147 -21.52 -1.38 2.97
N LYS A 148 -22.02 -2.53 2.52
CA LYS A 148 -23.46 -2.76 2.26
C LYS A 148 -24.18 -2.91 3.60
N GLY A 149 -24.47 -1.78 4.26
CA GLY A 149 -25.10 -1.70 5.58
C GLY A 149 -24.78 -0.42 6.35
N ASP A 150 -23.69 0.26 6.00
CA ASP A 150 -23.22 1.47 6.70
C ASP A 150 -23.78 2.75 6.07
N ASN A 151 -25.11 2.91 6.05
CA ASN A 151 -25.71 4.21 5.76
C ASN A 151 -25.34 5.27 6.82
N GLU A 152 -24.81 4.87 7.99
CA GLU A 152 -24.51 5.78 9.10
C GLU A 152 -23.01 6.06 9.34
N LEU A 153 -22.08 5.16 9.02
CA LEU A 153 -20.65 5.40 9.31
C LEU A 153 -19.96 6.34 8.31
N ASN A 154 -20.52 6.54 7.12
CA ASN A 154 -20.00 7.45 6.11
C ASN A 154 -21.07 8.44 5.67
N GLY A 155 -21.36 9.44 6.50
CA GLY A 155 -22.18 10.61 6.14
C GLY A 155 -21.61 11.49 5.00
N ARG A 156 -20.65 10.97 4.22
CA ARG A 156 -19.91 11.66 3.15
C ARG A 156 -20.64 11.66 1.81
N LEU A 157 -21.57 10.73 1.59
CA LEU A 157 -22.46 10.71 0.43
C LEU A 157 -23.89 10.62 0.93
N ARG A 158 -24.45 11.77 1.33
CA ARG A 158 -25.90 11.95 1.33
C ARG A 158 -26.27 12.40 -0.08
N VAL A 159 -26.63 11.48 -0.95
CA VAL A 159 -27.26 11.77 -2.24
C VAL A 159 -28.74 11.45 -2.12
#